data_AF-A0AA36J5W2-F1
#
_entry.id   AF-A0AA36J5W2-F1
#
_cell.length_a   1.000
_cell.length_b   1.000
_cell.length_c   1.000
_cell.angle_alpha   90.00
_cell.angle_beta   90.00
_cell.angle_gamma   90.00
#
_symmetry.space_group_name_H-M   'P 1'
#
loop_
_entity.id
_entity.type
_entity.pdbx_description
1 polymer ?
#
loop_
_entity_poly.entity_id
_entity_poly.type
_entity_poly.pdbx_seq_one_letter_code
_entity_poly.pdbx_strand_id
1 'polypeptide(L)'
;MRAHRHAPKHNFTRVVFLDVDGVLNSAAEHAAGSDYIPVGSGGLWLERNLLLRLRDLLHVGQAHVVVSSSWRREQAAIEALKIACAQVGIALWRFIGQTCEIRVGRTAASRRVAEIQAYLRCSAQRPNFAPRLGVQQWVALDDMDLASQCPQHLRKNMIRTDPHHGLQPEQVQAALQVFGLSENRWESPPQGKGIILDIDGTLIDTASHSPLQPAYSQEALAIYGRPHLQTFLDFCFENFAGVALWSTSDEEWCKLVVDKVLGPERSWCFQWCQQHCSEHLRDKEGEEIPVCKKLRKVWKSSTRRACGFHRKGCVIIEGSYRNCYFNRGNAVIVPSFDASSEASAEDEELLKLMRYLETEVLPLEDVRSHTCPR
;
A
#
# COMPACT_ATOMS: atom_id res chain seq x y z
N MET A 1 -5.38 37.64 -9.87
CA MET A 1 -4.69 36.54 -10.57
C MET A 1 -4.72 35.31 -9.68
N ARG A 2 -5.53 34.29 -10.02
CA ARG A 2 -5.61 33.04 -9.24
C ARG A 2 -4.41 32.17 -9.58
N ALA A 3 -3.53 31.94 -8.60
CA ALA A 3 -2.47 30.95 -8.71
C ALA A 3 -3.11 29.55 -8.79
N HIS A 4 -3.02 28.91 -9.94
CA HIS A 4 -3.36 27.49 -10.09
C HIS A 4 -2.37 26.68 -9.23
N ARG A 5 -2.82 26.22 -8.07
CA ARG A 5 -2.12 25.19 -7.30
C ARG A 5 -2.14 23.91 -8.13
N HIS A 6 -0.98 23.51 -8.66
CA HIS A 6 -0.81 22.18 -9.25
C HIS A 6 -1.00 21.13 -8.16
N ALA A 7 -1.97 20.23 -8.36
CA ALA A 7 -2.13 19.04 -7.53
C ALA A 7 -0.84 18.19 -7.58
N PRO A 8 -0.45 17.52 -6.48
CA PRO A 8 0.74 16.67 -6.44
C PRO A 8 0.65 15.56 -7.50
N LYS A 9 1.72 15.39 -8.27
CA LYS A 9 1.85 14.40 -9.35
C LYS A 9 2.01 13.01 -8.73
N HIS A 10 1.16 12.04 -9.08
CA HIS A 10 1.33 10.65 -8.69
C HIS A 10 2.29 9.96 -9.66
N ASN A 11 3.40 9.42 -9.16
CA ASN A 11 4.38 8.69 -9.98
C ASN A 11 4.30 7.19 -9.65
N PHE A 12 3.70 6.41 -10.54
CA PHE A 12 3.66 4.95 -10.49
C PHE A 12 4.70 4.40 -11.46
N THR A 13 5.94 4.22 -10.99
CA THR A 13 7.10 3.93 -11.86
C THR A 13 6.98 2.58 -12.58
N ARG A 14 6.35 1.58 -11.95
CA ARG A 14 6.16 0.23 -12.49
C ARG A 14 4.70 -0.20 -12.45
N VAL A 15 4.20 -0.69 -13.59
CA VAL A 15 2.80 -1.10 -13.76
C VAL A 15 2.69 -2.49 -14.36
N VAL A 16 1.80 -3.31 -13.81
CA VAL A 16 1.33 -4.58 -14.35
C VAL A 16 -0.06 -4.35 -14.96
N PHE A 17 -0.18 -4.49 -16.28
CA PHE A 17 -1.46 -4.64 -16.97
C PHE A 17 -1.90 -6.10 -16.82
N LEU A 18 -2.93 -6.33 -16.02
CA LEU A 18 -3.29 -7.65 -15.55
C LEU A 18 -4.56 -8.13 -16.26
N ASP A 19 -4.45 -9.19 -17.05
CA ASP A 19 -5.63 -10.02 -17.32
C ASP A 19 -5.92 -10.94 -16.13
N VAL A 20 -7.16 -11.40 -16.04
CA VAL A 20 -7.60 -12.34 -15.02
C VAL A 20 -7.73 -13.73 -15.62
N ASP A 21 -8.50 -13.83 -16.71
CA ASP A 21 -8.78 -15.07 -17.42
C ASP A 21 -7.49 -15.69 -17.97
N GLY A 22 -7.17 -16.94 -17.61
CA GLY A 22 -5.94 -17.62 -18.03
C GLY A 22 -4.64 -17.12 -17.39
N VAL A 23 -4.73 -16.19 -16.43
CA VAL A 23 -3.60 -15.65 -15.64
C VAL A 23 -3.74 -16.00 -14.16
N LEU A 24 -4.89 -15.70 -13.56
CA LEU A 24 -5.19 -15.92 -12.14
C LEU A 24 -6.24 -17.02 -11.90
N ASN A 25 -6.82 -17.51 -12.98
CA ASN A 25 -7.61 -18.72 -13.04
C ASN A 25 -7.10 -19.55 -14.23
N SER A 26 -6.97 -20.86 -14.04
CA SER A 26 -6.59 -21.77 -15.11
C SER A 26 -7.76 -22.65 -15.51
N ALA A 27 -7.73 -23.11 -16.77
CA ALA A 27 -8.69 -24.06 -17.32
C ALA A 27 -8.45 -25.50 -16.84
N ALA A 28 -7.52 -25.72 -15.90
CA ALA A 28 -7.33 -27.02 -15.27
C ALA A 28 -8.55 -27.35 -14.38
N GLU A 29 -9.52 -28.06 -14.95
CA GLU A 29 -10.61 -28.70 -14.22
C GLU A 29 -10.11 -29.39 -12.94
N HIS A 30 -10.72 -29.05 -11.79
CA HIS A 30 -11.08 -29.91 -10.65
C HIS A 30 -10.08 -30.99 -10.15
N ALA A 31 -8.83 -30.97 -10.56
CA ALA A 31 -7.83 -31.98 -10.23
C ALA A 31 -7.24 -31.69 -8.85
N ALA A 32 -7.91 -32.24 -7.84
CA ALA A 32 -7.35 -32.61 -6.54
C ALA A 32 -6.55 -31.51 -5.79
N GLY A 33 -7.26 -30.64 -5.06
CA GLY A 33 -6.69 -29.93 -3.91
C GLY A 33 -6.15 -28.52 -4.15
N SER A 34 -6.48 -27.87 -5.27
CA SER A 34 -6.21 -26.44 -5.45
C SER A 34 -7.08 -25.60 -4.49
N ASP A 35 -6.43 -24.68 -3.79
CA ASP A 35 -7.04 -23.72 -2.87
C ASP A 35 -7.63 -22.56 -3.70
N TYR A 36 -8.95 -22.62 -3.92
CA TYR A 36 -9.69 -21.64 -4.73
C TYR A 36 -10.37 -20.59 -3.85
N ILE A 37 -10.40 -19.36 -4.36
CA ILE A 37 -11.20 -18.27 -3.80
C ILE A 37 -12.41 -18.08 -4.71
N PRO A 38 -13.65 -18.37 -4.24
CA PRO A 38 -14.85 -18.15 -5.02
C PRO A 38 -15.12 -16.65 -5.18
N VAL A 39 -15.48 -16.24 -6.39
CA VAL A 39 -15.70 -14.85 -6.77
C VAL A 39 -17.16 -14.66 -7.18
N GLY A 40 -17.99 -14.23 -6.22
CA GLY A 40 -19.41 -13.94 -6.45
C GLY A 40 -20.28 -15.18 -6.76
N SER A 41 -21.48 -14.92 -7.26
CA SER A 41 -22.49 -15.92 -7.61
C SER A 41 -22.52 -16.14 -9.12
N GLY A 42 -21.63 -16.99 -9.63
CA GLY A 42 -21.55 -17.27 -11.07
C GLY A 42 -20.54 -18.32 -11.49
N GLY A 43 -19.90 -19.03 -10.55
CA GLY A 43 -18.86 -20.00 -10.88
C GLY A 43 -17.58 -19.34 -11.40
N LEU A 44 -17.27 -18.10 -11.01
CA LEU A 44 -15.94 -17.52 -11.19
C LEU A 44 -15.08 -17.91 -9.99
N TRP A 45 -13.85 -18.34 -10.24
CA TRP A 45 -12.87 -18.66 -9.21
C TRP A 45 -11.53 -18.01 -9.53
N LEU A 46 -10.75 -17.78 -8.48
CA LEU A 46 -9.33 -17.43 -8.56
C LEU A 46 -8.52 -18.47 -7.81
N GLU A 47 -7.32 -18.77 -8.27
CA GLU A 47 -6.42 -19.71 -7.60
C GLU A 47 -5.50 -18.98 -6.61
N ARG A 48 -5.50 -19.39 -5.34
CA ARG A 48 -4.70 -18.75 -4.29
C ARG A 48 -3.22 -18.70 -4.63
N ASN A 49 -2.67 -19.78 -5.20
CA ASN A 49 -1.24 -19.84 -5.56
C ASN A 49 -0.86 -18.82 -6.64
N LEU A 50 -1.75 -18.58 -7.62
CA LEU A 50 -1.53 -17.60 -8.67
C LEU A 50 -1.60 -16.17 -8.11
N LEU A 51 -2.52 -15.94 -7.17
CA LEU A 51 -2.60 -14.68 -6.42
C LEU A 51 -1.36 -14.43 -5.54
N LEU A 52 -0.83 -15.45 -4.87
CA LEU A 52 0.42 -15.35 -4.10
C LEU A 52 1.61 -14.99 -5.00
N ARG A 53 1.69 -15.57 -6.20
CA ARG A 53 2.72 -15.21 -7.19
C ARG A 53 2.56 -13.77 -7.69
N LEU A 54 1.32 -13.34 -7.93
CA LEU A 54 1.04 -11.94 -8.26
C LEU A 54 1.47 -11.02 -7.12
N ARG A 55 1.16 -11.37 -5.86
CA ARG A 55 1.60 -10.60 -4.69
C ARG A 55 3.11 -10.44 -4.66
N ASP A 56 3.84 -11.55 -4.83
CA ASP A 56 5.30 -11.53 -4.80
C ASP A 56 5.87 -10.67 -5.95
N LEU A 57 5.30 -10.76 -7.16
CA LEU A 57 5.65 -9.88 -8.27
C LEU A 57 5.41 -8.40 -7.94
N LEU A 58 4.25 -8.06 -7.39
CA LEU A 58 3.90 -6.68 -7.06
C LEU A 58 4.79 -6.13 -5.94
N HIS A 59 5.09 -6.95 -4.93
CA HIS A 59 5.94 -6.59 -3.81
C HIS A 59 7.40 -6.41 -4.25
N VAL A 60 8.00 -7.42 -4.88
CA VAL A 60 9.40 -7.35 -5.35
C VAL A 60 9.55 -6.30 -6.44
N GLY A 61 8.59 -6.23 -7.36
CA GLY A 61 8.55 -5.24 -8.42
C GLY A 61 8.32 -3.81 -7.90
N GLN A 62 7.78 -3.64 -6.68
CA GLN A 62 7.22 -2.36 -6.23
C GLN A 62 6.25 -1.81 -7.30
N ALA A 63 5.39 -2.70 -7.80
CA ALA A 63 4.54 -2.46 -8.97
C ALA A 63 3.07 -2.31 -8.58
N HIS A 64 2.36 -1.59 -9.44
CA HIS A 64 0.93 -1.33 -9.32
C HIS A 64 0.15 -2.05 -10.42
N VAL A 65 -1.13 -2.31 -10.19
CA VAL A 65 -2.02 -3.02 -11.11
C VAL A 65 -2.90 -2.04 -11.87
N VAL A 66 -2.93 -2.19 -13.18
CA VAL A 66 -4.01 -1.70 -14.04
C VAL A 66 -4.77 -2.91 -14.55
N VAL A 67 -6.05 -3.02 -14.23
CA VAL A 67 -6.86 -4.15 -14.69
C VAL A 67 -7.06 -4.05 -16.20
N SER A 68 -6.52 -5.02 -16.92
CA SER A 68 -6.64 -5.16 -18.36
C SER A 68 -7.33 -6.48 -18.67
N SER A 69 -8.55 -6.64 -18.15
CA SER A 69 -9.33 -7.88 -18.26
C SER A 69 -10.77 -7.60 -18.67
N SER A 70 -11.44 -8.57 -19.27
CA SER A 70 -12.89 -8.53 -19.55
C SER A 70 -13.70 -8.22 -18.28
N TRP A 71 -13.21 -8.65 -17.11
CA TRP A 71 -13.80 -8.43 -15.78
C TRP A 71 -14.08 -6.96 -15.46
N ARG A 72 -13.34 -6.01 -16.06
CA ARG A 72 -13.58 -4.56 -15.88
C ARG A 72 -14.93 -4.05 -16.36
N ARG A 73 -15.68 -4.87 -17.11
CA ARG A 73 -17.04 -4.56 -17.58
C ARG A 73 -18.07 -4.63 -16.45
N GLU A 74 -17.77 -5.36 -15.39
CA GLU A 74 -18.68 -5.63 -14.29
C GLU A 74 -18.04 -5.19 -12.97
N GLN A 75 -18.63 -4.19 -12.33
CA GLN A 75 -18.11 -3.64 -11.07
C GLN A 75 -17.96 -4.71 -9.99
N ALA A 76 -18.93 -5.64 -9.90
CA ALA A 76 -18.90 -6.75 -8.97
C ALA A 76 -17.69 -7.69 -9.19
N ALA A 77 -17.28 -7.93 -10.45
CA ALA A 77 -16.13 -8.76 -10.77
C ALA A 77 -14.82 -8.09 -10.32
N ILE A 78 -14.68 -6.77 -10.52
CA ILE A 78 -13.52 -6.00 -10.04
C ILE A 78 -13.43 -5.99 -8.51
N GLU A 79 -14.57 -5.79 -7.83
CA GLU A 79 -14.62 -5.83 -6.37
C GLU A 79 -14.22 -7.20 -5.84
N ALA A 80 -14.73 -8.26 -6.45
CA ALA A 80 -14.43 -9.61 -6.02
C ALA A 80 -12.96 -10.01 -6.31
N LEU A 81 -12.37 -9.57 -7.43
CA LEU A 81 -10.91 -9.68 -7.67
C LEU A 81 -10.12 -8.97 -6.57
N LYS A 82 -10.49 -7.73 -6.24
CA LYS A 82 -9.84 -6.93 -5.20
C LYS A 82 -9.93 -7.60 -3.83
N ILE A 83 -11.09 -8.14 -3.47
CA ILE A 83 -11.30 -8.88 -2.21
C ILE A 83 -10.41 -10.13 -2.16
N ALA A 84 -10.36 -10.92 -3.23
CA ALA A 84 -9.51 -12.12 -3.30
C ALA A 84 -8.01 -11.76 -3.22
N CYS A 85 -7.59 -10.68 -3.88
CA CYS A 85 -6.24 -10.14 -3.75
C CYS A 85 -5.92 -9.70 -2.32
N ALA A 86 -6.85 -9.01 -1.65
CA ALA A 86 -6.68 -8.60 -0.25
C ALA A 86 -6.53 -9.81 0.68
N GLN A 87 -7.27 -10.90 0.45
CA GLN A 87 -7.17 -12.15 1.22
C GLN A 87 -5.79 -12.83 1.16
N VAL A 88 -4.95 -12.50 0.17
CA VAL A 88 -3.57 -12.99 0.09
C VAL A 88 -2.52 -11.93 0.44
N GLY A 89 -2.93 -10.75 0.91
CA GLY A 89 -2.03 -9.64 1.25
C GLY A 89 -1.59 -8.82 0.04
N ILE A 90 -2.48 -8.59 -0.93
CA ILE A 90 -2.30 -7.54 -1.95
C ILE A 90 -3.19 -6.37 -1.56
N ALA A 91 -2.57 -5.31 -1.09
CA ALA A 91 -3.29 -4.11 -0.69
C ALA A 91 -4.07 -3.44 -1.85
N LEU A 92 -5.30 -3.01 -1.56
CA LEU A 92 -6.25 -2.49 -2.56
C LEU A 92 -5.76 -1.23 -3.29
N TRP A 93 -4.92 -0.42 -2.65
CA TRP A 93 -4.35 0.80 -3.24
C TRP A 93 -3.36 0.49 -4.37
N ARG A 94 -2.85 -0.76 -4.49
CA ARG A 94 -2.05 -1.18 -5.64
C ARG A 94 -2.84 -1.15 -6.94
N PHE A 95 -4.17 -1.17 -6.90
CA PHE A 95 -5.02 -1.07 -8.09
C PHE A 95 -5.26 0.39 -8.47
N ILE A 96 -4.51 0.88 -9.44
CA ILE A 96 -4.47 2.31 -9.82
C ILE A 96 -5.38 2.64 -11.01
N GLY A 97 -6.04 1.65 -11.60
CA GLY A 97 -7.04 1.86 -12.65
C GLY A 97 -7.35 0.61 -13.46
N GLN A 98 -8.00 0.84 -14.60
CA GLN A 98 -8.35 -0.17 -15.58
C GLN A 98 -8.22 0.38 -16.99
N THR A 99 -7.92 -0.47 -17.98
CA THR A 99 -7.87 -0.03 -19.37
C THR A 99 -9.26 0.31 -19.91
N CYS A 100 -9.34 1.20 -20.90
CA CYS A 100 -10.61 1.46 -21.59
C CYS A 100 -11.11 0.22 -22.34
N GLU A 101 -12.36 0.24 -22.81
CA GLU A 101 -12.85 -0.74 -23.77
C GLU A 101 -12.70 -0.18 -25.18
N ILE A 102 -11.95 -0.87 -26.05
CA ILE A 102 -11.86 -0.54 -27.47
C ILE A 102 -12.57 -1.63 -28.26
N ARG A 103 -13.66 -1.25 -28.94
CA ARG A 103 -14.46 -2.18 -29.76
C ARG A 103 -13.92 -2.37 -31.18
N VAL A 104 -12.99 -1.52 -31.60
CA VAL A 104 -12.40 -1.52 -32.95
C VAL A 104 -11.11 -2.34 -32.94
N GLY A 105 -11.05 -3.42 -33.72
CA GLY A 105 -9.88 -4.29 -33.85
C GLY A 105 -10.24 -5.65 -34.44
N ARG A 106 -9.27 -6.31 -35.08
CA ARG A 106 -9.50 -7.58 -35.80
C ARG A 106 -9.60 -8.78 -34.85
N THR A 107 -8.92 -8.72 -33.72
CA THR A 107 -8.80 -9.81 -32.74
C THR A 107 -8.94 -9.28 -31.31
N ALA A 108 -9.26 -10.14 -30.33
CA ALA A 108 -9.27 -9.73 -28.92
C ALA A 108 -7.89 -9.23 -28.47
N ALA A 109 -6.82 -9.94 -28.85
CA ALA A 109 -5.44 -9.55 -28.57
C ALA A 109 -5.08 -8.17 -29.15
N SER A 110 -5.44 -7.87 -30.41
CA SER A 110 -5.17 -6.55 -31.00
C SER A 110 -5.93 -5.42 -30.31
N ARG A 111 -7.16 -5.68 -29.84
CA ARG A 111 -7.92 -4.72 -29.02
C ARG A 111 -7.24 -4.49 -27.68
N ARG A 112 -6.82 -5.55 -26.97
CA ARG A 112 -6.10 -5.45 -25.69
C ARG A 112 -4.80 -4.64 -25.81
N VAL A 113 -4.01 -4.89 -26.87
CA VAL A 113 -2.80 -4.09 -27.15
C VAL A 113 -3.15 -2.61 -27.36
N ALA A 114 -4.20 -2.30 -28.13
CA ALA A 114 -4.63 -0.93 -28.36
C ALA A 114 -5.09 -0.24 -27.07
N GLU A 115 -5.77 -0.95 -26.18
CA GLU A 115 -6.24 -0.45 -24.88
C GLU A 115 -5.08 -0.10 -23.95
N ILE A 116 -4.09 -0.99 -23.85
CA ILE A 116 -2.85 -0.76 -23.07
C ILE A 116 -2.10 0.45 -23.64
N GLN A 117 -1.93 0.52 -24.96
CA GLN A 117 -1.28 1.67 -25.60
C GLN A 117 -2.05 2.98 -25.39
N ALA A 118 -3.38 2.95 -25.42
CA ALA A 118 -4.21 4.12 -25.12
C ALA A 118 -4.01 4.57 -23.68
N TYR A 119 -3.98 3.63 -22.72
CA TYR A 119 -3.70 3.94 -21.31
C TYR A 119 -2.31 4.59 -21.13
N LEU A 120 -1.27 4.01 -21.76
CA LEU A 120 0.09 4.54 -21.72
C LEU A 120 0.20 5.92 -22.42
N ARG A 121 -0.51 6.15 -23.52
CA ARG A 121 -0.55 7.48 -24.17
C ARG A 121 -1.27 8.51 -23.31
N CYS A 122 -2.40 8.16 -22.70
CA CYS A 122 -3.09 9.03 -21.75
C CYS A 122 -2.24 9.31 -20.51
N SER A 123 -1.38 8.37 -20.11
CA SER A 123 -0.39 8.60 -19.06
C SER A 123 0.73 9.54 -19.54
N ALA A 124 1.11 9.52 -20.83
CA ALA A 124 2.26 10.25 -21.39
C ALA A 124 1.95 11.59 -22.11
N GLN A 125 0.73 11.82 -22.61
CA GLN A 125 0.42 12.90 -23.54
C GLN A 125 -0.47 14.00 -22.95
N ARG A 126 0.16 15.00 -22.33
CA ARG A 126 -0.23 16.41 -22.56
C ARG A 126 1.04 17.29 -22.53
N PRO A 127 1.44 17.93 -23.64
CA PRO A 127 2.67 18.74 -23.68
C PRO A 127 2.66 19.97 -22.74
N ASN A 128 1.50 20.36 -22.22
CA ASN A 128 1.34 21.41 -21.18
C ASN A 128 0.81 20.87 -19.84
N PHE A 129 0.77 19.55 -19.65
CA PHE A 129 0.29 18.89 -18.42
C PHE A 129 1.16 17.65 -18.17
N ALA A 130 1.93 17.63 -17.09
CA ALA A 130 2.79 16.50 -16.75
C ALA A 130 2.03 15.15 -16.81
N PRO A 131 2.72 14.04 -17.19
CA PRO A 131 2.12 12.72 -17.28
C PRO A 131 1.36 12.38 -16.00
N ARG A 132 0.06 12.02 -16.10
CA ARG A 132 -0.83 11.88 -14.93
C ARG A 132 -0.40 10.79 -13.93
N LEU A 133 0.41 9.82 -14.36
CA LEU A 133 0.76 8.63 -13.58
C LEU A 133 2.26 8.25 -13.61
N GLY A 134 3.11 8.94 -14.37
CA GLY A 134 4.57 8.73 -14.33
C GLY A 134 5.09 7.31 -14.62
N VAL A 135 4.39 6.50 -15.44
CA VAL A 135 4.78 5.12 -15.76
C VAL A 135 6.09 5.06 -16.54
N GLN A 136 7.13 4.47 -15.94
CA GLN A 136 8.47 4.33 -16.55
C GLN A 136 8.69 2.93 -17.11
N GLN A 137 8.18 1.91 -16.42
CA GLN A 137 8.32 0.50 -16.77
C GLN A 137 6.95 -0.17 -16.64
N TRP A 138 6.67 -1.14 -17.50
CA TRP A 138 5.39 -1.84 -17.46
C TRP A 138 5.49 -3.23 -18.05
N VAL A 139 4.58 -4.12 -17.66
CA VAL A 139 4.39 -5.45 -18.25
C VAL A 139 2.91 -5.71 -18.45
N ALA A 140 2.55 -6.53 -19.43
CA ALA A 140 1.23 -7.10 -19.59
C ALA A 140 1.30 -8.60 -19.33
N LEU A 141 0.49 -9.09 -18.38
CA LEU A 141 0.32 -10.51 -18.08
C LEU A 141 -1.01 -10.95 -18.68
N ASP A 142 -0.97 -11.85 -19.66
CA ASP A 142 -2.11 -12.18 -20.51
C ASP A 142 -1.93 -13.58 -21.10
N ASP A 143 -2.99 -14.36 -21.26
CA ASP A 143 -2.91 -15.68 -21.90
C ASP A 143 -2.93 -15.58 -23.44
N MET A 144 -3.44 -14.46 -23.98
CA MET A 144 -3.42 -14.15 -25.39
C MET A 144 -2.01 -13.81 -25.88
N ASP A 145 -1.72 -14.14 -27.15
CA ASP A 145 -0.48 -13.73 -27.80
C ASP A 145 -0.53 -12.24 -28.20
N LEU A 146 -0.37 -11.35 -27.22
CA LEU A 146 -0.29 -9.91 -27.43
C LEU A 146 0.98 -9.50 -28.19
N ALA A 147 2.06 -10.26 -28.07
CA ALA A 147 3.35 -9.96 -28.69
C ALA A 147 3.27 -10.01 -30.23
N SER A 148 2.47 -10.92 -30.79
CA SER A 148 2.23 -10.96 -32.23
C SER A 148 1.44 -9.76 -32.76
N GLN A 149 0.67 -9.09 -31.89
CA GLN A 149 -0.20 -7.96 -32.25
C GLN A 149 0.45 -6.59 -32.00
N CYS A 150 1.61 -6.53 -31.36
CA CYS A 150 2.27 -5.28 -30.99
C CYS A 150 3.58 -5.02 -31.78
N PRO A 151 4.02 -3.74 -31.88
CA PRO A 151 5.32 -3.39 -32.45
C PRO A 151 6.48 -4.12 -31.75
N GLN A 152 7.52 -4.47 -32.51
CA GLN A 152 8.65 -5.29 -32.02
C GLN A 152 9.28 -4.77 -30.73
N HIS A 153 9.41 -3.46 -30.57
CA HIS A 153 10.02 -2.85 -29.38
C HIS A 153 9.20 -2.99 -28.09
N LEU A 154 7.90 -3.32 -28.20
CA LEU A 154 6.99 -3.55 -27.06
C LEU A 154 6.82 -5.03 -26.71
N ARG A 155 7.28 -5.94 -27.57
CA ARG A 155 7.08 -7.39 -27.37
C ARG A 155 7.67 -7.89 -26.06
N LYS A 156 8.80 -7.34 -25.63
CA LYS A 156 9.44 -7.69 -24.34
C LYS A 156 8.55 -7.40 -23.13
N ASN A 157 7.60 -6.48 -23.24
CA ASN A 157 6.68 -6.12 -22.16
C ASN A 157 5.43 -7.02 -22.15
N MET A 158 5.24 -7.87 -23.17
CA MET A 158 4.10 -8.77 -23.29
C MET A 158 4.49 -10.16 -22.81
N ILE A 159 4.04 -10.55 -21.63
CA ILE A 159 4.38 -11.82 -21.01
C ILE A 159 3.16 -12.72 -21.09
N ARG A 160 3.29 -13.77 -21.91
CA ARG A 160 2.21 -14.71 -22.17
C ARG A 160 2.15 -15.78 -21.09
N THR A 161 0.98 -16.01 -20.50
CA THR A 161 0.69 -17.18 -19.65
C THR A 161 0.12 -18.33 -20.48
N ASP A 162 0.18 -19.54 -19.94
CA ASP A 162 -0.57 -20.67 -20.47
C ASP A 162 -1.91 -20.73 -19.75
N PRO A 163 -3.07 -20.65 -20.44
CA PRO A 163 -4.38 -20.66 -19.79
C PRO A 163 -4.67 -21.95 -19.01
N HIS A 164 -3.94 -23.05 -19.23
CA HIS A 164 -4.06 -24.28 -18.43
C HIS A 164 -3.27 -24.25 -17.12
N HIS A 165 -2.31 -23.32 -16.99
CA HIS A 165 -1.43 -23.23 -15.83
C HIS A 165 -1.49 -21.86 -15.13
N GLY A 166 -1.96 -20.81 -15.80
CA GLY A 166 -1.95 -19.44 -15.27
C GLY A 166 -0.53 -18.87 -15.12
N LEU A 167 -0.39 -17.93 -14.17
CA LEU A 167 0.86 -17.24 -13.86
C LEU A 167 1.88 -18.17 -13.18
N GLN A 168 2.90 -18.63 -13.92
CA GLN A 168 3.99 -19.47 -13.40
C GLN A 168 5.23 -18.67 -13.00
N PRO A 169 6.16 -19.24 -12.21
CA PRO A 169 7.37 -18.56 -11.76
C PRO A 169 8.20 -17.94 -12.90
N GLU A 170 8.22 -18.56 -14.08
CA GLU A 170 8.96 -18.08 -15.24
C GLU A 170 8.40 -16.76 -15.76
N GLN A 171 7.07 -16.58 -15.75
CA GLN A 171 6.45 -15.30 -16.11
C GLN A 171 6.70 -14.23 -15.05
N VAL A 172 6.71 -14.58 -13.76
CA VAL A 172 7.08 -13.66 -12.68
C VAL A 172 8.52 -13.16 -12.88
N GLN A 173 9.46 -14.07 -13.15
CA GLN A 173 10.86 -13.70 -13.39
C GLN A 173 11.01 -12.84 -14.65
N ALA A 174 10.35 -13.19 -15.76
CA ALA A 174 10.34 -12.37 -16.96
C ALA A 174 9.81 -10.95 -16.68
N ALA A 175 8.77 -10.82 -15.84
CA ALA A 175 8.22 -9.53 -15.48
C ALA A 175 9.19 -8.67 -14.66
N LEU A 176 9.87 -9.28 -13.69
CA LEU A 176 10.90 -8.62 -12.89
C LEU A 176 12.09 -8.17 -13.76
N GLN A 177 12.49 -8.97 -14.75
CA GLN A 177 13.53 -8.60 -15.72
C GLN A 177 13.13 -7.38 -16.55
N VAL A 178 11.86 -7.27 -16.96
CA VAL A 178 11.35 -6.06 -17.65
C VAL A 178 11.40 -4.83 -16.74
N PHE A 179 11.18 -5.03 -15.43
CA PHE A 179 11.40 -3.99 -14.40
C PHE A 179 12.88 -3.72 -14.10
N GLY A 180 13.82 -4.38 -14.79
CA GLY A 180 15.26 -4.21 -14.59
C GLY A 180 15.78 -4.83 -13.29
N LEU A 181 15.02 -5.75 -12.70
CA LEU A 181 15.39 -6.51 -11.51
C LEU A 181 15.95 -7.87 -11.98
N SER A 182 17.22 -8.15 -11.66
CA SER A 182 17.86 -9.45 -11.94
C SER A 182 17.95 -10.29 -10.66
N GLU A 183 18.18 -11.60 -10.80
CA GLU A 183 18.27 -12.56 -9.68
C GLU A 183 19.22 -12.13 -8.54
N ASN A 184 20.23 -11.32 -8.85
CA ASN A 184 21.15 -10.75 -7.85
C ASN A 184 20.57 -9.60 -7.01
N ARG A 185 19.31 -9.20 -7.26
CA ARG A 185 18.51 -8.37 -6.36
C ARG A 185 17.56 -9.17 -5.46
N TRP A 186 17.86 -10.46 -5.28
CA TRP A 186 17.53 -11.18 -4.03
C TRP A 186 18.45 -10.75 -2.87
N GLU A 187 19.21 -9.66 -3.00
CA GLU A 187 19.61 -8.89 -1.83
C GLU A 187 18.35 -8.67 -1.00
N SER A 188 18.33 -9.27 0.19
CA SER A 188 17.28 -9.13 1.17
C SER A 188 16.81 -7.67 1.19
N PRO A 189 15.50 -7.39 1.35
CA PRO A 189 15.02 -6.02 1.46
C PRO A 189 15.96 -5.25 2.39
N PRO A 190 16.43 -4.05 1.98
CA PRO A 190 17.52 -3.34 2.67
C PRO A 190 17.19 -3.36 4.15
N GLN A 191 18.05 -4.00 4.98
CA GLN A 191 17.86 -4.27 6.41
C GLN A 191 16.62 -3.56 6.95
N GLY A 192 15.52 -4.31 7.05
CA GLY A 192 14.18 -3.72 6.97
C GLY A 192 13.93 -2.61 7.98
N LYS A 193 13.07 -1.67 7.62
CA LYS A 193 12.77 -0.47 8.42
C LYS A 193 11.74 -0.76 9.48
N GLY A 194 11.78 -0.02 10.59
CA GLY A 194 10.78 -0.07 11.64
C GLY A 194 9.85 1.16 11.58
N ILE A 195 8.56 0.96 11.75
CA ILE A 195 7.56 2.02 11.85
C ILE A 195 6.88 2.00 13.22
N ILE A 196 6.74 3.18 13.82
CA ILE A 196 6.00 3.40 15.05
C ILE A 196 4.80 4.29 14.74
N LEU A 197 3.62 3.86 15.13
CA LEU A 197 2.37 4.57 14.89
C LEU A 197 1.84 5.15 16.20
N ASP A 198 1.53 6.43 16.18
CA ASP A 198 0.62 7.03 17.15
C ASP A 198 -0.81 6.54 16.97
N ILE A 199 -1.64 6.68 18.00
CA ILE A 199 -3.03 6.21 18.01
C ILE A 199 -3.99 7.39 17.87
N ASP A 200 -4.13 8.19 18.93
CA ASP A 200 -5.18 9.18 19.09
C ASP A 200 -4.95 10.41 18.22
N GLY A 201 -5.92 10.75 17.36
CA GLY A 201 -5.78 11.81 16.36
C GLY A 201 -4.89 11.45 15.18
N THR A 202 -4.31 10.24 15.14
CA THR A 202 -3.51 9.74 14.01
C THR A 202 -4.21 8.63 13.26
N LEU A 203 -4.52 7.51 13.94
CA LEU A 203 -5.17 6.32 13.39
C LEU A 203 -6.67 6.26 13.72
N ILE A 204 -7.06 6.81 14.87
CA ILE A 204 -8.43 6.81 15.35
C ILE A 204 -8.78 8.19 15.93
N ASP A 205 -10.07 8.40 16.15
CA ASP A 205 -10.57 9.47 17.00
C ASP A 205 -11.84 9.00 17.74
N THR A 206 -12.21 9.72 18.79
CA THR A 206 -13.44 9.50 19.56
C THR A 206 -14.33 10.72 19.47
N ALA A 207 -15.61 10.50 19.21
CA ALA A 207 -16.57 11.59 19.07
C ALA A 207 -17.96 11.15 19.53
N SER A 208 -18.78 12.08 20.03
CA SER A 208 -20.18 11.79 20.37
C SER A 208 -21.06 11.65 19.13
N HIS A 209 -20.70 12.34 18.04
CA HIS A 209 -21.36 12.28 16.75
C HIS A 209 -20.30 12.28 15.64
N SER A 210 -20.51 11.49 14.61
CA SER A 210 -19.63 11.40 13.44
C SER A 210 -20.46 11.01 12.21
N PRO A 211 -20.11 11.49 11.00
CA PRO A 211 -20.67 10.96 9.76
C PRO A 211 -20.15 9.55 9.44
N LEU A 212 -19.11 9.08 10.14
CA LEU A 212 -18.53 7.75 9.96
C LEU A 212 -19.28 6.69 10.76
N GLN A 213 -19.14 5.44 10.34
CA GLN A 213 -19.51 4.30 11.17
C GLN A 213 -18.39 4.03 12.19
N PRO A 214 -18.73 3.85 13.48
CA PRO A 214 -17.73 3.53 14.49
C PRO A 214 -17.12 2.15 14.21
N ALA A 215 -15.81 2.03 14.39
CA ALA A 215 -15.13 0.74 14.37
C ALA A 215 -15.45 -0.07 15.63
N TYR A 216 -15.72 0.62 16.74
CA TYR A 216 -16.18 0.04 17.99
C TYR A 216 -17.03 1.05 18.74
N SER A 217 -18.12 0.57 19.36
CA SER A 217 -18.96 1.40 20.24
C SER A 217 -19.47 0.59 21.42
N GLN A 218 -19.47 1.21 22.60
CA GLN A 218 -20.05 0.67 23.81
C GLN A 218 -20.45 1.82 24.74
N GLU A 219 -21.72 1.84 25.17
CA GLU A 219 -22.29 2.88 26.02
C GLU A 219 -22.07 4.30 25.44
N ALA A 220 -21.39 5.18 26.18
CA ALA A 220 -21.08 6.55 25.75
C ALA A 220 -19.78 6.66 24.94
N LEU A 221 -19.08 5.55 24.69
CA LEU A 221 -17.83 5.51 23.95
C LEU A 221 -18.06 5.03 22.52
N ALA A 222 -17.66 5.85 21.55
CA ALA A 222 -17.58 5.47 20.14
C ALA A 222 -16.16 5.79 19.62
N ILE A 223 -15.53 4.77 19.02
CA ILE A 223 -14.19 4.86 18.43
C ILE A 223 -14.32 4.75 16.91
N TYR A 224 -13.82 5.76 16.23
CA TYR A 224 -13.86 5.85 14.77
C TYR A 224 -12.46 5.59 14.23
N GLY A 225 -12.34 4.58 13.37
CA GLY A 225 -11.12 4.40 12.59
C GLY A 225 -11.02 5.50 11.55
N ARG A 226 -9.84 6.11 11.41
CA ARG A 226 -9.57 7.02 10.29
C ARG A 226 -9.81 6.29 8.97
N PRO A 227 -10.43 6.92 7.95
CA PRO A 227 -10.68 6.21 6.70
C PRO A 227 -9.41 5.58 6.13
N HIS A 228 -9.58 4.38 5.57
CA HIS A 228 -8.50 3.52 5.07
C HIS A 228 -7.57 2.94 6.15
N LEU A 229 -7.93 2.98 7.44
CA LEU A 229 -7.13 2.45 8.55
C LEU A 229 -6.63 1.02 8.33
N GLN A 230 -7.52 0.06 8.06
CA GLN A 230 -7.12 -1.34 7.89
C GLN A 230 -6.15 -1.51 6.71
N THR A 231 -6.45 -0.87 5.58
CA THR A 231 -5.58 -0.83 4.40
C THR A 231 -4.19 -0.27 4.73
N PHE A 232 -4.12 0.78 5.54
CA PHE A 232 -2.86 1.38 5.99
C PHE A 232 -2.07 0.47 6.93
N LEU A 233 -2.75 -0.22 7.85
CA LEU A 233 -2.11 -1.19 8.73
C LEU A 233 -1.53 -2.36 7.93
N ASP A 234 -2.29 -2.92 6.99
CA ASP A 234 -1.82 -4.00 6.13
C ASP A 234 -0.58 -3.58 5.33
N PHE A 235 -0.60 -2.37 4.76
CA PHE A 235 0.58 -1.77 4.14
C PHE A 235 1.79 -1.71 5.09
N CYS A 236 1.60 -1.28 6.33
CA CYS A 236 2.70 -1.19 7.29
C CYS A 236 3.31 -2.57 7.57
N PHE A 237 2.47 -3.59 7.82
CA PHE A 237 2.91 -4.95 8.12
C PHE A 237 3.52 -5.67 6.91
N GLU A 238 3.14 -5.31 5.69
CA GLU A 238 3.74 -5.83 4.46
C GLU A 238 5.12 -5.22 4.15
N ASN A 239 5.36 -3.96 4.50
CA ASN A 239 6.50 -3.20 3.99
C ASN A 239 7.55 -2.83 5.03
N PHE A 240 7.25 -2.94 6.32
CA PHE A 240 8.20 -2.68 7.41
C PHE A 240 8.58 -3.98 8.11
N ALA A 241 9.87 -4.13 8.46
CA ALA A 241 10.35 -5.28 9.23
C ALA A 241 9.84 -5.30 10.67
N GLY A 242 9.41 -4.15 11.19
CA GLY A 242 8.77 -4.05 12.48
C GLY A 242 7.72 -2.96 12.49
N VAL A 243 6.54 -3.29 13.02
CA VAL A 243 5.44 -2.34 13.23
C VAL A 243 5.14 -2.29 14.73
N ALA A 244 5.04 -1.09 15.28
CA ALA A 244 4.80 -0.89 16.71
C ALA A 244 3.86 0.29 16.97
N LEU A 245 3.27 0.31 18.16
CA LEU A 245 2.44 1.42 18.62
C LEU A 245 3.16 2.23 19.69
N TRP A 246 2.93 3.54 19.69
CA TRP A 246 3.33 4.41 20.79
C TRP A 246 2.31 5.53 20.97
N SER A 247 1.42 5.41 21.96
CA SER A 247 0.45 6.44 22.34
C SER A 247 0.88 7.21 23.61
N THR A 248 0.38 8.42 23.76
CA THR A 248 0.45 9.21 25.01
C THR A 248 -0.69 8.89 25.98
N SER A 249 -1.63 8.02 25.60
CA SER A 249 -2.74 7.56 26.43
C SER A 249 -2.33 6.41 27.35
N ASP A 250 -3.16 6.09 28.34
CA ASP A 250 -2.88 5.01 29.29
C ASP A 250 -2.91 3.61 28.65
N GLU A 251 -2.46 2.61 29.40
CA GLU A 251 -2.34 1.23 28.94
C GLU A 251 -3.69 0.56 28.65
N GLU A 252 -4.71 0.85 29.46
CA GLU A 252 -6.04 0.25 29.32
C GLU A 252 -6.70 0.74 28.02
N TRP A 253 -6.59 2.03 27.74
CA TRP A 253 -7.03 2.62 26.48
C TRP A 253 -6.31 2.02 25.27
N CYS A 254 -4.97 1.95 25.33
CA CYS A 254 -4.18 1.36 24.23
C CYS A 254 -4.61 -0.08 23.95
N LYS A 255 -4.78 -0.88 25.00
CA LYS A 255 -5.22 -2.28 24.88
C LYS A 255 -6.60 -2.39 24.26
N LEU A 256 -7.55 -1.57 24.71
CA LEU A 256 -8.91 -1.54 24.15
C LEU A 256 -8.88 -1.25 22.64
N VAL A 257 -8.16 -0.21 22.23
CA VAL A 257 -8.07 0.19 20.81
C VAL A 257 -7.41 -0.90 19.97
N VAL A 258 -6.35 -1.54 20.46
CA VAL A 258 -5.72 -2.67 19.76
C VAL A 258 -6.70 -3.83 19.60
N ASP A 259 -7.33 -4.25 20.69
CA ASP A 259 -8.19 -5.44 20.72
C ASP A 259 -9.48 -5.25 19.90
N LYS A 260 -9.99 -4.02 19.79
CA LYS A 260 -11.28 -3.73 19.16
C LYS A 260 -11.20 -3.09 17.78
N VAL A 261 -10.10 -2.40 17.46
CA VAL A 261 -10.01 -1.57 16.25
C VAL A 261 -8.80 -1.91 15.41
N LEU A 262 -7.60 -2.01 16.01
CA LEU A 262 -6.36 -2.16 15.23
C LEU A 262 -5.99 -3.60 14.88
N GLY A 263 -6.72 -4.60 15.40
CA GLY A 263 -6.49 -6.01 15.12
C GLY A 263 -5.51 -6.65 16.11
N PRO A 264 -5.99 -7.41 17.11
CA PRO A 264 -5.14 -8.08 18.11
C PRO A 264 -4.28 -9.20 17.51
N GLU A 265 -4.67 -9.74 16.36
CA GLU A 265 -3.95 -10.78 15.62
C GLU A 265 -2.67 -10.27 14.93
N ARG A 266 -2.52 -8.96 14.77
CA ARG A 266 -1.34 -8.36 14.14
C ARG A 266 -0.12 -8.50 15.05
N SER A 267 1.03 -8.85 14.45
CA SER A 267 2.28 -9.13 15.16
C SER A 267 3.03 -7.86 15.57
N TRP A 268 2.43 -7.03 16.43
CA TRP A 268 3.04 -5.81 16.95
C TRP A 268 4.37 -6.10 17.66
N CYS A 269 5.45 -5.43 17.28
CA CYS A 269 6.76 -5.60 17.93
C CYS A 269 6.76 -5.08 19.37
N PHE A 270 5.96 -4.06 19.65
CA PHE A 270 5.64 -3.56 20.99
C PHE A 270 4.46 -2.59 20.92
N GLN A 271 3.79 -2.41 22.06
CA GLN A 271 2.69 -1.47 22.24
C GLN A 271 3.04 -0.58 23.44
N TRP A 272 3.49 0.65 23.17
CA TRP A 272 3.89 1.60 24.20
C TRP A 272 2.78 2.62 24.46
N CYS A 273 2.55 2.89 25.74
CA CYS A 273 1.57 3.85 26.25
C CYS A 273 2.27 5.04 26.95
N GLN A 274 1.51 5.89 27.65
CA GLN A 274 1.99 7.06 28.38
C GLN A 274 3.19 6.76 29.29
N GLN A 275 3.18 5.64 30.01
CA GLN A 275 4.25 5.24 30.93
C GLN A 275 5.62 5.11 30.24
N HIS A 276 5.62 4.94 28.92
CA HIS A 276 6.82 4.85 28.10
C HIS A 276 7.27 6.20 27.55
N CYS A 277 6.50 7.27 27.71
CA CYS A 277 6.90 8.63 27.36
C CYS A 277 8.02 9.14 28.29
N SER A 278 8.58 10.30 27.95
CA SER A 278 9.54 11.00 28.81
C SER A 278 8.91 12.29 29.30
N GLU A 279 8.87 12.46 30.61
CA GLU A 279 8.21 13.58 31.31
C GLU A 279 9.24 14.43 32.05
N HIS A 280 8.81 15.61 32.53
CA HIS A 280 9.62 16.53 33.35
C HIS A 280 10.99 16.88 32.77
N LEU A 281 11.04 17.06 31.45
CA LEU A 281 12.26 17.38 30.74
C LEU A 281 12.44 18.90 30.70
N ARG A 282 13.69 19.36 30.72
CA ARG A 282 14.05 20.76 30.49
C ARG A 282 15.06 20.86 29.35
N ASP A 283 14.97 21.92 28.56
CA ASP A 283 15.97 22.23 27.54
C ASP A 283 17.23 22.87 28.17
N LYS A 284 18.15 23.37 27.34
CA LYS A 284 19.41 23.95 27.83
C LYS A 284 19.18 25.31 28.49
N GLU A 285 18.08 25.95 28.15
CA GLU A 285 17.62 27.24 28.61
C GLU A 285 16.78 27.12 29.90
N GLY A 286 16.41 25.89 30.29
CA GLY A 286 15.68 25.59 31.51
C GLY A 286 14.16 25.52 31.31
N GLU A 287 13.69 25.67 30.08
CA GLU A 287 12.27 25.64 29.72
C GLU A 287 11.74 24.21 29.75
N GLU A 288 10.51 24.04 30.23
CA GLU A 288 9.87 22.73 30.28
C GLU A 288 9.58 22.21 28.87
N ILE A 289 10.09 21.01 28.59
CA ILE A 289 9.82 20.30 27.34
C ILE A 289 8.59 19.43 27.56
N PRO A 290 7.62 19.44 26.62
CA PRO A 290 6.43 18.61 26.72
C PRO A 290 6.75 17.12 26.79
N VAL A 291 5.78 16.36 27.30
CA VAL A 291 5.80 14.89 27.24
C VAL A 291 6.15 14.44 25.83
N CYS A 292 7.14 13.56 25.71
CA CYS A 292 7.66 13.20 24.39
C CYS A 292 8.01 11.72 24.23
N LYS A 293 7.89 11.24 22.99
CA LYS A 293 8.15 9.88 22.54
C LYS A 293 9.59 9.75 22.06
N LYS A 294 10.57 9.69 22.98
CA LYS A 294 12.01 9.64 22.63
C LYS A 294 12.41 8.31 21.97
N LEU A 295 12.56 8.30 20.63
CA LEU A 295 12.95 7.10 19.88
C LEU A 295 14.24 6.42 20.37
N ARG A 296 15.16 7.18 20.97
CA ARG A 296 16.37 6.62 21.58
C ARG A 296 16.06 5.55 22.65
N LYS A 297 14.90 5.57 23.32
CA LYS A 297 14.45 4.52 24.25
C LYS A 297 14.19 3.20 23.51
N VAL A 298 13.56 3.26 22.34
CA VAL A 298 13.25 2.10 21.50
C VAL A 298 14.54 1.42 21.06
N TRP A 299 15.50 2.22 20.56
CA TRP A 299 16.75 1.73 19.97
C TRP A 299 17.72 1.07 20.96
N LYS A 300 17.47 1.14 22.28
CA LYS A 300 18.31 0.47 23.29
C LYS A 300 18.26 -1.06 23.18
N SER A 301 17.13 -1.63 22.74
CA SER A 301 16.99 -3.08 22.60
C SER A 301 17.62 -3.59 21.31
N SER A 302 18.46 -4.62 21.39
CA SER A 302 19.01 -5.33 20.22
C SER A 302 17.92 -6.01 19.39
N THR A 303 16.91 -6.60 20.03
CA THR A 303 15.79 -7.26 19.33
C THR A 303 15.00 -6.25 18.51
N ARG A 304 14.71 -5.07 19.07
CA ARG A 304 14.04 -4.00 18.32
C ARG A 304 14.92 -3.46 17.18
N ARG A 305 16.24 -3.31 17.40
CA ARG A 305 17.14 -2.90 16.31
C ARG A 305 17.15 -3.91 15.15
N ALA A 306 17.04 -5.20 15.43
CA ALA A 306 16.95 -6.25 14.40
C ALA A 306 15.66 -6.13 13.56
N CYS A 307 14.57 -5.61 14.14
CA CYS A 307 13.32 -5.29 13.44
C CYS A 307 13.32 -3.88 12.79
N GLY A 308 14.49 -3.29 12.53
CA GLY A 308 14.57 -1.98 11.88
C GLY A 308 14.44 -0.76 12.80
N PHE A 309 14.19 -0.96 14.10
CA PHE A 309 14.09 0.15 15.05
C PHE A 309 15.47 0.64 15.48
N HIS A 310 16.16 1.33 14.57
CA HIS A 310 17.42 2.04 14.82
C HIS A 310 17.40 3.42 14.16
N ARG A 311 18.39 4.24 14.47
CA ARG A 311 18.44 5.66 14.08
C ARG A 311 18.24 5.93 12.57
N LYS A 312 18.77 5.05 11.72
CA LYS A 312 18.66 5.18 10.25
C LYS A 312 17.45 4.48 9.64
N GLY A 313 16.83 3.53 10.36
CA GLY A 313 15.76 2.67 9.84
C GLY A 313 14.39 2.90 10.47
N CYS A 314 14.29 3.71 11.52
CA CYS A 314 13.07 3.91 12.29
C CYS A 314 12.34 5.20 11.90
N VAL A 315 11.07 5.10 11.54
CA VAL A 315 10.17 6.25 11.36
C VAL A 315 9.05 6.22 12.41
N ILE A 316 8.62 7.38 12.89
CA ILE A 316 7.44 7.54 13.75
C ILE A 316 6.40 8.43 13.07
N ILE A 317 5.16 7.96 13.01
CA ILE A 317 4.01 8.70 12.48
C ILE A 317 3.25 9.29 13.66
N GLU A 318 2.95 10.59 13.59
CA GLU A 318 2.43 11.32 14.74
C GLU A 318 1.60 12.55 14.32
N GLY A 319 0.51 12.83 15.03
CA GLY A 319 -0.30 14.04 14.83
C GLY A 319 0.28 15.32 15.45
N SER A 320 1.06 15.21 16.53
CA SER A 320 1.61 16.33 17.28
C SER A 320 3.13 16.46 17.17
N TYR A 321 3.59 17.61 16.67
CA TYR A 321 5.02 17.94 16.67
C TYR A 321 5.65 17.88 18.08
N ARG A 322 4.87 18.20 19.12
CA ARG A 322 5.35 18.22 20.51
C ARG A 322 5.80 16.84 20.99
N ASN A 323 5.04 15.81 20.64
CA ASN A 323 5.35 14.42 20.99
C ASN A 323 6.66 13.94 20.33
N CYS A 324 7.05 14.57 19.22
CA CYS A 324 8.24 14.24 18.43
C CYS A 324 9.42 15.20 18.60
N TYR A 325 9.45 16.03 19.64
CA TYR A 325 10.49 17.06 19.86
C TYR A 325 11.93 16.56 19.64
N PHE A 326 12.25 15.34 20.08
CA PHE A 326 13.60 14.75 19.97
C PHE A 326 13.82 13.85 18.74
N ASN A 327 12.84 13.74 17.85
CA ASN A 327 12.82 12.75 16.76
C ASN A 327 13.10 13.40 15.40
N ARG A 328 13.91 14.46 15.36
CA ARG A 328 14.18 15.22 14.13
C ARG A 328 14.71 14.31 13.01
N GLY A 329 13.99 14.31 11.88
CA GLY A 329 14.28 13.47 10.72
C GLY A 329 13.73 12.05 10.82
N ASN A 330 13.34 11.57 11.99
CA ASN A 330 12.68 10.26 12.13
C ASN A 330 11.15 10.41 12.24
N ALA A 331 10.63 11.62 12.46
CA ALA A 331 9.21 11.87 12.59
C ALA A 331 8.58 12.34 11.27
N VAL A 332 7.44 11.74 10.93
CA VAL A 332 6.52 12.19 9.89
C VAL A 332 5.26 12.69 10.59
N ILE A 333 5.03 14.00 10.50
CA ILE A 333 3.87 14.64 11.14
C ILE A 333 2.70 14.62 10.16
N VAL A 334 1.56 14.10 10.59
CA VAL A 334 0.32 14.08 9.80
C VAL A 334 -0.72 15.00 10.41
N PRO A 335 -1.67 15.54 9.62
CA PRO A 335 -2.82 16.26 10.16
C PRO A 335 -3.62 15.39 11.14
N SER A 336 -4.00 15.99 12.27
CA SER A 336 -4.88 15.34 13.23
C SER A 336 -6.21 14.96 12.57
N PHE A 337 -6.69 13.76 12.88
CA PHE A 337 -7.99 13.26 12.46
C PHE A 337 -9.07 13.69 13.45
N ASP A 338 -10.13 14.30 12.92
CA ASP A 338 -11.32 14.71 13.67
C ASP A 338 -12.52 13.96 13.10
N ALA A 339 -12.99 12.94 13.82
CA ALA A 339 -14.10 12.11 13.39
C ALA A 339 -15.44 12.86 13.45
N SER A 340 -15.54 13.97 14.18
CA SER A 340 -16.79 14.74 14.26
C SER A 340 -17.01 15.64 13.05
N SER A 341 -15.96 15.88 12.26
CA SER A 341 -16.03 16.70 11.05
C SER A 341 -16.81 16.01 9.93
N GLU A 342 -17.67 16.75 9.22
CA GLU A 342 -18.33 16.27 7.99
C GLU A 342 -17.32 15.86 6.90
N ALA A 343 -16.14 16.49 6.88
CA ALA A 343 -15.06 16.16 5.95
C ALA A 343 -14.37 14.82 6.26
N SER A 344 -14.63 14.21 7.43
CA SER A 344 -13.98 12.98 7.86
C SER A 344 -14.31 11.78 6.95
N ALA A 345 -15.47 11.77 6.28
CA ALA A 345 -15.84 10.74 5.30
C ALA A 345 -14.95 10.74 4.04
N GLU A 346 -14.30 11.88 3.75
CA GLU A 346 -13.43 12.08 2.59
C GLU A 346 -11.94 12.20 2.99
N ASP A 347 -11.57 11.87 4.24
CA ASP A 347 -10.17 11.91 4.70
C ASP A 347 -9.35 10.83 3.97
N GLU A 348 -8.48 11.27 3.06
CA GLU A 348 -7.55 10.41 2.33
C GLU A 348 -6.13 10.41 2.93
N GLU A 349 -5.94 10.88 4.16
CA GLU A 349 -4.59 11.15 4.67
C GLU A 349 -3.76 9.87 4.83
N LEU A 350 -4.38 8.77 5.29
CA LEU A 350 -3.68 7.48 5.36
C LEU A 350 -3.28 6.95 3.98
N LEU A 351 -4.08 7.22 2.92
CA LEU A 351 -3.69 6.88 1.54
C LEU A 351 -2.49 7.70 1.08
N LYS A 352 -2.49 9.01 1.36
CA LYS A 352 -1.36 9.90 1.03
C LYS A 352 -0.10 9.48 1.79
N LEU A 353 -0.26 9.07 3.05
CA LEU A 353 0.82 8.58 3.88
C LEU A 353 1.42 7.28 3.34
N MET A 354 0.61 6.29 2.93
CA MET A 354 1.14 5.07 2.29
C MET A 354 2.02 5.40 1.10
N ARG A 355 1.53 6.26 0.21
CA ARG A 355 2.30 6.71 -0.98
C ARG A 355 3.60 7.37 -0.57
N TYR A 356 3.56 8.28 0.41
CA TYR A 356 4.75 8.96 0.91
C TYR A 356 5.76 7.98 1.51
N LEU A 357 5.30 7.04 2.33
CA LEU A 357 6.17 6.02 2.93
C LEU A 357 6.82 5.14 1.84
N GLU A 358 6.07 4.75 0.82
CA GLU A 358 6.56 3.96 -0.31
C GLU A 358 7.58 4.71 -1.17
N THR A 359 7.34 5.98 -1.51
CA THR A 359 8.21 6.71 -2.44
C THR A 359 9.36 7.43 -1.76
N GLU A 360 9.16 7.95 -0.54
CA GLU A 360 10.11 8.86 0.12
C GLU A 360 10.82 8.24 1.33
N VAL A 361 10.31 7.15 1.92
CA VAL A 361 10.89 6.58 3.16
C VAL A 361 11.49 5.20 2.93
N LEU A 362 10.71 4.25 2.43
CA LEU A 362 11.12 2.86 2.23
C LEU A 362 12.38 2.72 1.33
N PRO A 363 12.56 3.50 0.25
CA PRO A 363 13.73 3.40 -0.61
C PRO A 363 15.02 3.98 0.01
N LEU A 364 14.94 4.78 1.07
CA LEU A 364 16.11 5.45 1.64
C LEU A 364 16.99 4.49 2.43
N GLU A 365 18.31 4.60 2.31
CA GLU A 365 19.25 3.93 3.23
C GLU A 365 19.14 4.49 4.65
N ASP A 366 18.89 5.80 4.75
CA ASP A 366 18.70 6.52 6.00
C ASP A 366 17.40 7.32 5.93
N VAL A 367 16.37 6.86 6.65
CA VAL A 367 15.03 7.46 6.63
C VAL A 367 15.07 8.95 6.96
N ARG A 368 16.09 9.42 7.68
CA ARG A 368 16.24 10.84 8.07
C ARG A 368 16.52 11.79 6.92
N SER A 369 16.73 11.25 5.73
CA SER A 369 16.90 12.02 4.49
C SER A 369 15.57 12.34 3.81
N HIS A 370 14.44 11.84 4.34
CA HIS A 370 13.12 12.12 3.78
C HIS A 370 12.80 13.62 3.88
N THR A 371 12.15 14.17 2.86
CA THR A 371 11.61 15.53 2.91
C THR A 371 10.21 15.46 3.49
N CYS A 372 10.01 16.03 4.68
CA CYS A 372 8.69 16.10 5.30
C CYS A 372 7.67 16.70 4.30
N PRO A 373 6.50 16.08 4.10
CA PRO A 373 5.47 16.66 3.25
C PRO A 373 5.10 18.03 3.82
N ARG A 374 5.14 19.06 2.96
CA ARG A 374 4.74 20.43 3.31
C ARG A 374 3.25 20.61 3.16
#